data_AF-A0A8S2UEV4-F1
#
_entry.id   AF-A0A8S2UEV4-F1
#
_cell.length_a   1.000
_cell.length_b   1.000
_cell.length_c   1.000
_cell.angle_alpha   90.00
_cell.angle_beta   90.00
_cell.angle_gamma   90.00
#
_symmetry.space_group_name_H-M   'P 1'
#
loop_
_entity.id
_entity.type
_entity.pdbx_description
1 polymer ?
#
loop_
_entity_poly.entity_id
_entity_poly.type
_entity_poly.pdbx_seq_one_letter_code
_entity_poly.pdbx_strand_id
1 'polypeptide(L)'
;MFNDYINNNIQFGIVNIDAGWTTDISTFVFDPKKFPTVRNMLDGFREKNVRIVLWMTSMINTDSPNYQYAQEHGYLFNKTIKWWCGQGRLLN
;
A
#
# COMPACT_ATOMS: atom_id res chain seq x y z
N MET A 1 1.41 0.12 -20.09
CA MET A 1 1.71 1.39 -19.38
C MET A 1 3.20 1.66 -19.26
N PHE A 2 3.99 0.92 -18.47
CA PHE A 2 5.44 1.18 -18.32
C PHE A 2 6.19 1.21 -19.66
N ASN A 3 6.07 0.14 -20.46
CA ASN A 3 6.72 0.05 -21.76
C ASN A 3 6.23 1.14 -22.72
N ASP A 4 5.00 1.64 -22.57
CA ASP A 4 4.48 2.69 -23.44
C ASP A 4 5.18 4.01 -23.18
N TYR A 5 5.47 4.36 -21.92
CA TYR A 5 6.27 5.55 -21.60
C TYR A 5 7.66 5.46 -22.22
N ILE A 6 8.31 4.30 -22.11
CA ILE A 6 9.63 4.04 -22.71
C ILE A 6 9.57 4.15 -24.23
N ASN A 7 8.60 3.47 -24.87
CA ASN A 7 8.44 3.44 -26.33
C ASN A 7 8.11 4.82 -26.92
N ASN A 8 7.49 5.71 -26.13
CA ASN A 8 7.16 7.08 -26.53
C ASN A 8 8.22 8.11 -26.08
N ASN A 9 9.37 7.68 -25.56
CA ASN A 9 10.43 8.55 -25.03
C ASN A 9 9.95 9.53 -23.93
N ILE A 10 8.94 9.12 -23.14
CA ILE A 10 8.43 9.89 -22.02
C ILE A 10 9.22 9.51 -20.77
N GLN A 11 9.95 10.47 -20.20
CA GLN A 11 10.78 10.26 -19.03
C GLN A 11 9.96 10.22 -17.74
N PHE A 12 10.30 9.29 -16.84
CA PHE A 12 9.76 9.20 -15.48
C PHE A 12 10.77 8.48 -14.58
N GLY A 13 10.73 8.77 -13.28
CA GLY A 13 11.62 8.15 -12.30
C GLY A 13 10.90 7.35 -11.21
N ILE A 14 9.57 7.43 -11.16
CA ILE A 14 8.75 6.86 -10.08
C ILE A 14 7.50 6.21 -10.66
N VAL A 15 7.13 5.04 -10.13
CA VAL A 15 5.81 4.45 -10.25
C VAL A 15 5.12 4.51 -8.89
N ASN A 16 3.96 5.15 -8.84
CA ASN A 16 3.09 5.15 -7.66
C ASN A 16 2.11 3.98 -7.74
N ILE A 17 2.06 3.15 -6.70
CA ILE A 17 1.04 2.11 -6.53
C ILE A 17 0.09 2.57 -5.44
N ASP A 18 -1.13 2.90 -5.85
CA ASP A 18 -2.17 3.44 -4.98
C ASP A 18 -2.79 2.35 -4.07
N ALA A 19 -3.84 2.71 -3.34
CA ALA A 19 -4.57 1.84 -2.44
C ALA A 19 -4.95 0.49 -3.06
N GLY A 20 -4.95 -0.55 -2.23
CA GLY A 20 -5.31 -1.91 -2.63
C GLY A 20 -4.15 -2.76 -3.14
N TRP A 21 -2.90 -2.30 -3.01
CA TRP A 21 -1.73 -3.14 -3.24
C TRP A 21 -1.56 -4.24 -2.19
N THR A 22 -2.15 -4.04 -1.01
CA THR A 22 -2.10 -4.97 0.11
C THR A 22 -3.23 -6.01 0.10
N THR A 23 -3.07 -7.10 0.86
CA THR A 23 -4.09 -8.15 1.05
C THR A 23 -5.39 -7.61 1.66
N ASP A 24 -5.26 -6.65 2.58
CA ASP A 24 -6.35 -5.85 3.12
C ASP A 24 -5.78 -4.46 3.48
N ILE A 25 -6.63 -3.48 3.75
CA ILE A 25 -6.17 -2.12 4.01
C ILE A 25 -5.23 -2.09 5.23
N SER A 26 -4.08 -1.44 5.06
CA SER A 26 -3.05 -1.29 6.11
C SER A 26 -2.49 -2.61 6.67
N THR A 27 -2.49 -3.71 5.89
CA THR A 27 -1.78 -4.95 6.27
C THR A 27 -0.30 -4.96 5.92
N PHE A 28 0.13 -4.07 5.01
CA PHE A 28 1.51 -3.94 4.54
C PHE A 28 2.07 -5.19 3.84
N VAL A 29 1.21 -6.12 3.46
CA VAL A 29 1.55 -7.35 2.73
C VAL A 29 0.97 -7.25 1.34
N PHE A 30 1.80 -7.33 0.30
CA PHE A 30 1.33 -7.33 -1.10
C PHE A 30 0.30 -8.44 -1.33
N ASP A 31 -0.79 -8.10 -2.01
CA ASP A 31 -1.80 -9.09 -2.42
C ASP A 31 -1.20 -10.01 -3.50
N PRO A 32 -0.99 -11.31 -3.23
CA PRO A 32 -0.38 -12.23 -4.18
C PRO A 32 -1.27 -12.51 -5.39
N LYS A 33 -2.58 -12.23 -5.33
CA LYS A 33 -3.47 -12.36 -6.49
C LYS A 33 -3.25 -11.22 -7.48
N LYS A 34 -2.97 -10.01 -6.99
CA LYS A 34 -2.70 -8.83 -7.82
C LYS A 34 -1.24 -8.72 -8.22
N PHE A 35 -0.33 -9.11 -7.32
CA PHE A 35 1.12 -9.02 -7.49
C PHE A 35 1.79 -10.40 -7.32
N PRO A 36 1.48 -11.39 -8.18
CA PRO A 36 1.93 -12.78 -8.01
C PRO A 36 3.45 -12.94 -8.05
N THR A 37 4.17 -12.01 -8.70
CA THR A 37 5.63 -12.03 -8.85
C THR A 37 6.24 -10.73 -8.33
N VAL A 38 5.75 -10.23 -7.19
CA VAL A 38 6.13 -8.91 -6.64
C VAL A 38 7.65 -8.70 -6.61
N ARG A 39 8.45 -9.68 -6.18
CA ARG A 39 9.92 -9.55 -6.14
C ARG A 39 10.51 -9.25 -7.51
N ASN A 40 10.13 -10.02 -8.53
CA ASN A 40 10.57 -9.83 -9.91
C ASN A 40 10.12 -8.47 -10.46
N MET A 41 8.89 -8.05 -10.14
CA MET A 41 8.39 -6.72 -10.50
C MET A 41 9.26 -5.62 -9.88
N LEU A 42 9.52 -5.67 -8.57
CA LEU A 42 10.36 -4.70 -7.86
C LEU A 42 11.79 -4.63 -8.44
N ASP A 43 12.39 -5.80 -8.71
CA ASP A 43 13.72 -5.88 -9.30
C ASP A 43 13.76 -5.30 -10.72
N GLY A 44 12.75 -5.61 -11.54
CA GLY A 44 12.64 -5.08 -12.90
C GLY A 44 12.52 -3.55 -12.96
N PHE A 45 11.89 -2.90 -11.97
CA PHE A 45 11.89 -1.44 -11.84
C PHE A 45 13.23 -0.91 -11.37
N ARG A 46 13.84 -1.56 -10.36
CA ARG A 46 15.14 -1.16 -9.80
C ARG A 46 16.26 -1.20 -10.85
N GLU A 47 16.31 -2.24 -11.68
CA GLU A 47 17.27 -2.37 -12.79
C GLU A 47 17.18 -1.23 -13.79
N LYS A 48 15.99 -0.64 -13.94
CA LYS A 48 15.72 0.48 -14.85
C LYS A 48 15.90 1.84 -14.18
N ASN A 49 16.46 1.87 -12.97
CA ASN A 49 16.59 3.07 -12.12
C ASN A 49 15.26 3.78 -11.87
N VAL A 50 14.16 3.02 -11.83
CA VAL A 50 12.82 3.51 -11.51
C VAL A 50 12.46 3.12 -10.09
N ARG A 51 12.05 4.11 -9.30
CA ARG A 51 11.64 3.91 -7.91
C ARG A 51 10.16 3.58 -7.83
N ILE A 52 9.76 2.92 -6.75
CA ILE A 52 8.36 2.64 -6.47
C ILE A 52 7.98 3.37 -5.18
N VAL A 53 6.83 4.03 -5.22
CA VAL A 53 6.18 4.62 -4.05
C VAL A 53 4.89 3.84 -3.81
N LEU A 54 4.67 3.43 -2.57
CA LEU A 54 3.47 2.70 -2.16
C LEU A 54 2.59 3.64 -1.35
N TRP A 55 1.32 3.70 -1.71
CA TRP A 55 0.33 4.42 -0.94
C TRP A 55 0.13 3.75 0.43
N MET A 56 0.03 4.57 1.47
CA MET A 56 -0.23 4.16 2.84
C MET A 56 -1.21 5.13 3.50
N THR A 57 -1.84 4.69 4.58
CA THR A 57 -2.71 5.52 5.42
C THR A 57 -2.38 5.31 6.89
N SER A 58 -2.67 6.30 7.72
CA SER A 58 -2.58 6.21 9.19
C SER A 58 -3.85 5.61 9.81
N MET A 59 -4.76 5.07 8.99
CA MET A 59 -5.99 4.40 9.45
C MET A 59 -5.79 2.89 9.56
N ILE A 60 -6.28 2.31 10.65
CA ILE A 60 -6.49 0.86 10.78
C ILE A 60 -7.99 0.61 10.92
N ASN A 61 -8.57 -0.19 10.01
CA ASN A 61 -9.97 -0.55 10.10
C ASN A 61 -10.25 -1.46 11.30
N THR A 62 -11.46 -1.40 11.84
CA THR A 62 -11.89 -2.24 12.97
C THR A 62 -11.96 -3.73 12.64
N ASP A 63 -12.09 -4.09 11.37
CA ASP A 63 -12.07 -5.47 10.85
C ASP A 63 -10.68 -5.92 10.36
N SER A 64 -9.68 -5.03 10.42
CA SER A 64 -8.31 -5.37 10.03
C SER A 64 -7.70 -6.42 10.98
N PRO A 65 -6.92 -7.38 10.48
CA PRO A 65 -6.19 -8.32 11.33
C PRO A 65 -5.19 -7.63 12.27
N ASN A 66 -4.77 -6.40 11.95
CA ASN A 66 -3.85 -5.60 12.77
C ASN A 66 -4.54 -4.84 13.91
N TYR A 67 -5.88 -4.78 13.93
CA TYR A 67 -6.62 -3.89 14.83
C TYR A 67 -6.44 -4.27 16.31
N GLN A 68 -6.62 -5.54 16.67
CA GLN A 68 -6.54 -5.98 18.06
C GLN A 68 -5.16 -5.76 18.65
N TYR A 69 -4.11 -6.16 17.91
CA TYR A 69 -2.73 -5.91 18.32
C TYR A 69 -2.46 -4.41 18.54
N ALA A 70 -2.86 -3.55 17.60
CA ALA A 70 -2.67 -2.11 17.74
C ALA A 70 -3.45 -1.51 18.93
N GLN A 71 -4.64 -2.05 19.24
CA GLN A 71 -5.43 -1.64 20.40
C GLN A 71 -4.77 -2.05 21.72
N GLU A 72 -4.34 -3.30 21.84
CA GLU A 72 -3.70 -3.85 23.05
C GLU A 72 -2.40 -3.12 23.41
N HIS A 73 -1.70 -2.59 22.40
CA HIS A 73 -0.44 -1.86 22.57
C HIS A 73 -0.60 -0.33 22.64
N GLY A 74 -1.84 0.18 22.62
CA GLY A 74 -2.09 1.62 22.74
C GLY A 74 -1.70 2.45 21.52
N TYR A 75 -1.55 1.83 20.34
CA TYR A 75 -1.18 2.52 19.10
C TYR A 75 -2.35 3.22 18.41
N LEU A 76 -3.57 3.06 18.89
CA LEU A 76 -4.77 3.61 18.24
C LEU A 76 -5.33 4.78 19.03
N PHE A 77 -5.57 5.90 18.33
CA PHE A 77 -6.34 7.02 18.87
C PHE A 77 -7.72 6.55 19.36
N ASN A 78 -8.20 7.04 20.49
CA ASN A 78 -9.34 6.48 21.24
C ASN A 78 -10.74 6.69 20.62
N LYS A 79 -10.84 6.94 19.31
CA LYS A 79 -12.09 7.20 18.62
C LYS A 79 -12.16 6.49 17.27
N THR A 80 -13.20 5.70 17.07
CA THR A 80 -13.55 5.13 15.76
C THR A 80 -14.21 6.19 14.89
N ILE A 81 -13.77 6.29 13.64
CA ILE A 81 -14.20 7.27 12.66
C ILE A 81 -14.59 6.54 11.36
N LYS A 82 -15.72 6.95 10.77
CA LYS A 82 -16.09 6.56 9.41
C LYS A 82 -15.17 7.27 8.42
N TRP A 83 -14.53 6.50 7.54
CA TRP A 83 -13.70 7.03 6.46
C TRP A 83 -14.02 6.31 5.15
N TRP A 84 -13.34 6.70 4.06
CA TRP A 84 -13.69 6.24 2.71
C TRP A 84 -13.54 4.71 2.54
N CYS A 85 -12.66 4.06 3.32
CA CYS A 85 -12.43 2.61 3.25
C CYS A 85 -13.08 1.81 4.41
N GLY A 86 -14.01 2.39 5.17
CA GLY A 86 -14.70 1.64 6.23
C GLY A 86 -14.86 2.40 7.54
N GLN A 87 -14.84 1.66 8.65
CA GLN A 87 -14.79 2.18 10.02
C GLN A 87 -13.41 1.85 10.57
N GLY A 88 -12.71 2.84 11.12
CA GLY A 88 -11.35 2.63 11.60
C GLY A 88 -10.91 3.65 12.63
N ARG A 89 -9.70 3.45 13.16
CA ARG A 89 -9.05 4.36 14.12
C ARG A 89 -7.74 4.85 13.53
N LEU A 90 -7.40 6.09 13.82
CA LEU A 90 -6.08 6.64 13.51
C LEU A 90 -5.03 6.00 14.41
N LEU A 91 -3.81 5.86 13.88
CA LEU A 91 -2.63 5.65 14.69
C LEU A 91 -2.41 6.85 15.64
N ASN A 92 -1.97 6.58 16.87
CA ASN A 92 -1.68 7.56 17.92
C ASN A 92 -0.20 7.95 17.95
#